data_AF-A0A0C4FCY1-F1
#
_entry.id   AF-A0A0C4FCY1-F1
#
_cell.length_a   1.000
_cell.length_b   1.000
_cell.length_c   1.000
_cell.angle_alpha   90.00
_cell.angle_beta   90.00
_cell.angle_gamma   90.00
#
_symmetry.space_group_name_H-M   'P 1'
#
loop_
_entity.id
_entity.type
_entity.pdbx_description
1 polymer ?
#
loop_
_entity_poly.entity_id
_entity_poly.type
_entity_poly.pdbx_seq_one_letter_code
_entity_poly.pdbx_strand_id
1 'polypeptide(L)'
;DDWAPLLATAEFAYNNNNHTSTGVSPFKANYSFNPLCSGIPSAEQCVPAVAERLRQLAEVHDELKHCLEAAQEAMKSQFDRGVRKTPEWNSGDKVWLDGRNISTTHPSPKLEHRWLGPFPIASRISTSAYKLTLPLSMQGVHPVFHVSVLRKHKPNKIAHRQRRTPEPVTVNGGDEWEVDGILDSQRRGRTTQYLVSWRGFGPAENSWEPEANLKNSGDLLAEFNSKFPEAAARHQRTRRRK
;
A
#
# COMPACT_ATOMS: atom_id res chain seq x y z
N ASP A 1 14.41 -21.15 -30.48
CA ASP A 1 13.32 -20.29 -29.98
C ASP A 1 12.14 -20.31 -30.94
N ASP A 2 11.23 -21.26 -30.77
CA ASP A 2 10.05 -21.44 -31.63
C ASP A 2 8.78 -20.80 -31.02
N TRP A 3 8.95 -19.72 -30.24
CA TRP A 3 7.84 -19.09 -29.52
C TRP A 3 6.83 -18.41 -30.45
N ALA A 4 7.31 -17.73 -31.51
CA ALA A 4 6.45 -17.01 -32.44
C ALA A 4 5.39 -17.90 -33.13
N PRO A 5 5.73 -19.09 -33.70
CA PRO A 5 4.71 -19.99 -34.26
C PRO A 5 3.84 -20.66 -33.19
N LEU A 6 4.32 -20.83 -31.96
CA LEU A 6 3.57 -21.45 -30.86
C LEU A 6 2.61 -20.48 -30.14
N LEU A 7 2.74 -19.18 -30.36
CA LEU A 7 1.96 -18.16 -29.67
C LEU A 7 0.45 -18.33 -29.87
N ALA A 8 0.02 -18.62 -31.11
CA ALA A 8 -1.40 -18.85 -31.41
C ALA A 8 -1.96 -20.07 -30.66
N THR A 9 -1.16 -21.13 -30.54
CA THR A 9 -1.53 -22.34 -29.79
C THR A 9 -1.60 -22.07 -28.28
N ALA A 10 -0.65 -21.31 -27.75
CA ALA A 10 -0.62 -20.91 -26.35
C ALA A 10 -1.81 -19.99 -25.99
N GLU A 11 -2.12 -19.02 -26.84
CA GLU A 11 -3.30 -18.15 -26.71
C GLU A 11 -4.59 -18.97 -26.70
N PHE A 12 -4.74 -19.89 -27.65
CA PHE A 12 -5.91 -20.76 -27.73
C PHE A 12 -6.05 -21.62 -26.47
N ALA A 13 -4.97 -22.25 -26.01
CA ALA A 13 -4.96 -23.08 -24.80
C ALA A 13 -5.31 -22.28 -23.54
N TYR A 14 -4.78 -21.06 -23.42
CA TYR A 14 -5.09 -20.16 -22.31
C TYR A 14 -6.57 -19.74 -22.31
N ASN A 15 -7.09 -19.35 -23.47
CA ASN A 15 -8.48 -18.88 -23.62
C ASN A 15 -9.52 -20.00 -23.49
N ASN A 16 -9.12 -21.26 -23.65
CA ASN A 16 -10.02 -22.42 -23.53
C ASN A 16 -10.00 -23.08 -22.13
N ASN A 17 -9.02 -22.73 -21.27
CA ASN A 17 -8.94 -23.22 -19.90
C ASN A 17 -9.80 -22.40 -18.93
N ASN A 18 -10.36 -23.07 -17.92
CA ASN A 18 -11.14 -22.39 -16.89
C ASN A 18 -10.23 -21.54 -16.00
N HIS A 19 -10.61 -20.26 -15.81
CA HIS A 19 -9.90 -19.38 -14.90
C HIS A 19 -10.50 -19.45 -13.49
N THR A 20 -9.66 -19.47 -12.46
CA THR A 20 -10.08 -19.67 -11.06
C THR A 20 -11.00 -18.56 -10.53
N SER A 21 -10.86 -17.33 -11.02
CA SER A 21 -11.69 -16.19 -10.60
C SER A 21 -13.09 -16.16 -11.22
N THR A 22 -13.25 -16.63 -12.46
CA THR A 22 -14.52 -16.60 -13.21
C THR A 22 -15.24 -17.95 -13.18
N GLY A 23 -14.54 -19.04 -12.88
CA GLY A 23 -15.07 -20.41 -12.94
C GLY A 23 -15.37 -20.93 -14.35
N VAL A 24 -15.13 -20.10 -15.37
CA VAL A 24 -15.34 -20.40 -16.80
C VAL A 24 -14.14 -19.91 -17.60
N SER A 25 -13.94 -20.51 -18.77
CA SER A 25 -12.91 -20.09 -19.72
C SER A 25 -13.20 -18.72 -20.35
N PRO A 26 -12.17 -17.94 -20.72
CA PRO A 26 -12.34 -16.68 -21.45
C PRO A 26 -13.20 -16.79 -22.72
N PHE A 27 -13.06 -17.86 -23.51
CA PHE A 27 -13.92 -18.08 -24.68
C PHE A 27 -15.39 -18.21 -24.31
N LYS A 28 -15.70 -19.00 -23.28
CA LYS A 28 -17.08 -19.15 -22.78
C LYS A 28 -17.61 -17.86 -22.18
N ALA A 29 -16.78 -17.06 -21.51
CA ALA A 29 -17.19 -15.78 -20.94
C ALA A 29 -17.52 -14.74 -22.04
N ASN A 30 -16.69 -14.66 -23.09
CA ASN A 30 -16.85 -13.65 -24.15
C ASN A 30 -17.84 -14.07 -25.24
N TYR A 31 -17.85 -15.35 -25.62
CA TYR A 31 -18.61 -15.85 -26.77
C TYR A 31 -19.69 -16.85 -26.39
N SER A 32 -19.86 -17.17 -25.10
CA SER A 32 -20.83 -18.16 -24.60
C SER A 32 -20.59 -19.61 -25.02
N PHE A 33 -19.50 -19.90 -25.73
CA PHE A 33 -19.09 -21.26 -26.09
C PHE A 33 -17.56 -21.41 -26.07
N ASN A 34 -17.09 -22.65 -25.98
CA ASN A 34 -15.68 -22.99 -26.12
C ASN A 34 -15.44 -23.58 -27.51
N PRO A 35 -14.56 -22.98 -28.33
CA PRO A 35 -14.18 -23.57 -29.60
C PRO A 35 -13.49 -24.90 -29.33
N LEU A 36 -13.99 -25.95 -29.95
CA LEU A 36 -13.34 -27.25 -29.93
C LEU A 36 -12.16 -27.16 -30.91
N CYS A 37 -10.94 -27.37 -30.40
CA CYS A 37 -9.81 -27.66 -31.27
C CYS A 37 -10.16 -28.96 -31.99
N SER A 38 -10.21 -28.92 -33.32
CA SER A 38 -10.60 -30.01 -34.24
C SER A 38 -10.53 -31.42 -33.63
N GLY A 39 -11.69 -32.09 -33.67
CA GLY A 39 -12.06 -33.32 -32.99
C GLY A 39 -10.95 -34.31 -32.66
N ILE A 40 -10.87 -34.67 -31.38
CA ILE A 40 -10.52 -36.04 -31.01
C ILE A 40 -11.55 -36.92 -31.74
N PRO A 41 -11.15 -37.74 -32.72
CA PRO A 41 -12.11 -38.64 -33.36
C PRO A 41 -12.75 -39.51 -32.29
N SER A 42 -14.04 -39.83 -32.44
CA SER A 42 -14.69 -40.84 -31.61
C SER A 42 -13.79 -42.08 -31.51
N ALA A 43 -13.79 -42.79 -30.38
CA ALA A 43 -13.00 -44.01 -30.19
C ALA A 43 -13.20 -45.02 -31.34
N GLU A 44 -14.36 -44.97 -32.00
CA GLU A 44 -14.75 -45.81 -33.14
C GLU A 44 -14.14 -45.39 -34.49
N GLN A 45 -13.60 -44.18 -34.61
CA GLN A 45 -12.96 -43.62 -35.82
C GLN A 45 -11.44 -43.45 -35.66
N CYS A 46 -10.89 -43.97 -34.57
CA CYS A 46 -9.51 -43.78 -34.20
C CYS A 46 -8.60 -44.78 -34.94
N VAL A 47 -7.76 -44.29 -35.85
CA VAL A 47 -6.66 -45.09 -36.43
C VAL A 47 -5.75 -45.53 -35.28
N PRO A 48 -5.19 -46.76 -35.26
CA PRO A 48 -4.35 -47.23 -34.15
C PRO A 48 -3.22 -46.26 -33.76
N ALA A 49 -2.66 -45.54 -34.74
CA ALA A 49 -1.65 -44.50 -34.52
C ALA A 49 -2.16 -43.29 -33.71
N VAL A 50 -3.43 -42.92 -33.83
CA VAL A 50 -4.06 -41.83 -33.07
C VAL A 50 -4.37 -42.28 -31.64
N ALA A 51 -4.79 -43.53 -31.45
CA ALA A 51 -5.05 -44.09 -30.12
C ALA A 51 -3.76 -44.14 -29.28
N GLU A 52 -2.65 -44.55 -29.90
CA GLU A 52 -1.34 -44.55 -29.25
C GLU A 52 -0.86 -43.14 -28.90
N ARG A 53 -1.06 -42.18 -29.81
CA ARG A 53 -0.74 -40.76 -29.54
C ARG A 53 -1.55 -40.19 -28.37
N LEU A 54 -2.82 -40.54 -28.24
CA LEU A 54 -3.65 -40.09 -27.11
C LEU A 54 -3.17 -40.66 -25.77
N ARG A 55 -2.71 -41.93 -25.75
CA ARG A 55 -2.09 -42.52 -24.55
C ARG A 55 -0.81 -41.79 -24.17
N GLN A 56 0.07 -41.54 -25.15
CA GLN A 56 1.30 -40.78 -24.94
C GLN A 56 1.02 -39.37 -24.42
N LEU A 57 -0.01 -38.69 -24.94
CA LEU A 57 -0.40 -37.37 -24.44
C LEU A 57 -0.94 -37.42 -23.01
N ALA A 58 -1.72 -38.44 -22.66
CA ALA A 58 -2.21 -38.62 -21.30
C ALA A 58 -1.06 -38.88 -20.32
N GLU A 59 -0.11 -39.74 -20.68
CA GLU A 59 1.09 -40.02 -19.90
C GLU A 59 1.95 -38.76 -19.71
N VAL A 60 2.20 -38.00 -20.78
CA VAL A 60 2.92 -36.72 -20.70
C VAL A 60 2.18 -35.69 -19.84
N HIS A 61 0.84 -35.62 -19.91
CA HIS A 61 0.07 -34.72 -19.05
C HIS A 61 0.17 -35.12 -17.58
N ASP A 62 0.14 -36.42 -17.27
CA ASP A 62 0.32 -36.91 -15.91
C ASP A 62 1.73 -36.59 -15.40
N GLU A 63 2.78 -36.80 -16.20
CA GLU A 63 4.15 -36.41 -15.86
C GLU A 63 4.27 -34.91 -15.60
N LEU A 64 3.72 -34.09 -16.50
CA LEU A 64 3.73 -32.62 -16.37
C LEU A 64 3.03 -32.16 -15.09
N LYS A 65 1.92 -32.80 -14.72
CA LYS A 65 1.21 -32.51 -13.48
C LYS A 65 2.10 -32.79 -12.27
N HIS A 66 2.76 -33.94 -12.21
CA HIS A 66 3.69 -34.26 -11.13
C HIS A 66 4.88 -33.29 -11.09
N CYS A 67 5.44 -32.92 -12.23
CA CYS A 67 6.52 -31.93 -12.32
C CYS A 67 6.08 -30.55 -11.81
N LEU A 68 4.85 -30.11 -12.15
CA LEU A 68 4.30 -28.84 -11.68
C LEU A 68 4.07 -28.85 -10.16
N GLU A 69 3.52 -29.93 -9.62
CA GLU A 69 3.33 -30.10 -8.16
C GLU A 69 4.68 -30.05 -7.44
N ALA A 70 5.68 -30.80 -7.91
CA ALA A 70 7.04 -30.79 -7.36
C ALA A 70 7.69 -29.39 -7.44
N ALA A 71 7.50 -28.67 -8.56
CA ALA A 71 8.02 -27.32 -8.72
C ALA A 71 7.34 -26.32 -7.76
N GLN A 72 6.03 -26.45 -7.52
CA GLN A 72 5.30 -25.65 -6.55
C GLN A 72 5.79 -25.91 -5.11
N GLU A 73 6.03 -27.16 -4.76
CA GLU A 73 6.58 -27.53 -3.44
C GLU A 73 8.01 -27.03 -3.25
N ALA A 74 8.85 -27.11 -4.28
CA ALA A 74 10.21 -26.56 -4.26
C ALA A 74 10.18 -25.02 -4.08
N MET A 75 9.31 -24.31 -4.81
CA MET A 75 9.12 -22.87 -4.65
C MET A 75 8.63 -22.51 -3.24
N LYS A 76 7.65 -23.25 -2.71
CA LYS A 76 7.10 -23.05 -1.37
C LYS A 76 8.17 -23.25 -0.29
N SER A 77 8.87 -24.38 -0.31
CA SER A 77 9.91 -24.68 0.67
C SER A 77 11.05 -23.65 0.62
N GLN A 78 11.47 -23.21 -0.56
CA GLN A 78 12.49 -22.18 -0.71
C GLN A 78 12.03 -20.82 -0.19
N PHE A 79 10.77 -20.44 -0.43
CA PHE A 79 10.19 -19.23 0.12
C PHE A 79 10.14 -19.30 1.65
N ASP A 80 9.55 -20.36 2.20
CA ASP A 80 9.34 -20.57 3.64
C ASP A 80 10.66 -20.53 4.43
N ARG A 81 11.78 -20.98 3.85
CA ARG A 81 13.13 -20.86 4.45
C ARG A 81 13.53 -19.42 4.80
N GLY A 82 13.09 -18.45 4.00
CA GLY A 82 13.41 -17.03 4.15
C GLY A 82 12.32 -16.21 4.84
N VAL A 83 11.13 -16.78 5.06
CA VAL A 83 9.99 -16.07 5.64
C VAL A 83 10.23 -15.79 7.11
N ARG A 84 10.18 -14.51 7.48
CA ARG A 84 10.18 -14.11 8.89
C ARG A 84 8.83 -14.46 9.50
N LYS A 85 8.84 -15.00 10.72
CA LYS A 85 7.61 -15.20 11.50
C LYS A 85 6.86 -13.88 11.61
N THR A 86 5.59 -13.89 11.22
CA THR A 86 4.71 -12.73 11.33
C THR A 86 4.60 -12.33 12.80
N PRO A 87 4.98 -11.09 13.17
CA PRO A 87 4.88 -10.64 14.55
C PRO A 87 3.42 -10.55 15.00
N GLU A 88 3.15 -11.02 16.22
CA GLU A 88 1.85 -10.86 16.88
C GLU A 88 1.89 -9.60 17.75
N TRP A 89 1.35 -8.51 17.24
CA TRP A 89 1.25 -7.24 17.95
C TRP A 89 -0.17 -7.05 18.49
N ASN A 90 -0.27 -6.46 19.66
CA ASN A 90 -1.56 -6.22 20.31
C ASN A 90 -2.08 -4.82 19.97
N SER A 91 -3.39 -4.62 20.09
CA SER A 91 -3.97 -3.27 20.05
C SER A 91 -3.32 -2.39 21.13
N GLY A 92 -2.96 -1.16 20.78
CA GLY A 92 -2.23 -0.22 21.63
C GLY A 92 -0.70 -0.29 21.52
N ASP A 93 -0.12 -1.36 20.95
CA ASP A 93 1.31 -1.38 20.62
C ASP A 93 1.62 -0.25 19.61
N LYS A 94 2.75 0.44 19.81
CA LYS A 94 3.21 1.47 18.88
C LYS A 94 4.09 0.86 17.78
N VAL A 95 3.89 1.29 16.54
CA VAL A 95 4.67 0.84 15.38
C VAL A 95 5.07 2.01 14.50
N TRP A 96 6.26 1.91 13.91
CA TRP A 96 6.70 2.77 12.82
C TRP A 96 6.12 2.29 11.50
N LEU A 97 5.70 3.23 10.66
CA LEU A 97 5.19 2.98 9.32
C LEU A 97 6.23 3.41 8.27
N ASP A 98 6.47 2.58 7.26
CA ASP A 98 7.36 2.92 6.14
C ASP A 98 6.70 3.98 5.24
N GLY A 99 7.37 5.12 5.08
CA GLY A 99 6.89 6.28 4.32
C GLY A 99 7.09 6.18 2.80
N ARG A 100 7.71 5.12 2.28
CA ARG A 100 8.08 5.02 0.84
C ARG A 100 6.97 5.30 -0.18
N ASN A 101 5.71 5.01 0.17
CA ASN A 101 4.55 5.20 -0.70
C ASN A 101 3.56 6.25 -0.16
N ILE A 102 4.00 7.08 0.79
CA ILE A 102 3.16 8.07 1.46
C ILE A 102 3.75 9.43 1.15
N SER A 103 3.02 10.26 0.41
CA SER A 103 3.46 11.63 0.14
C SER A 103 3.39 12.45 1.43
N THR A 104 4.54 12.76 2.03
CA THR A 104 4.60 13.81 3.06
C THR A 104 4.69 15.20 2.44
N THR A 105 4.57 16.23 3.28
CA THR A 105 4.69 17.64 2.90
C THR A 105 6.13 18.04 2.54
N HIS A 106 7.12 17.16 2.69
CA HIS A 106 8.49 17.49 2.31
C HIS A 106 8.64 17.64 0.79
N PRO A 107 9.37 18.66 0.32
CA PRO A 107 9.47 18.98 -1.11
C PRO A 107 10.32 17.96 -1.91
N SER A 108 11.10 17.11 -1.23
CA SER A 108 11.90 16.08 -1.89
C SER A 108 11.94 14.76 -1.10
N PRO A 109 11.89 13.59 -1.77
CA PRO A 109 11.98 12.28 -1.10
C PRO A 109 13.29 12.03 -0.35
N LYS A 110 14.36 12.77 -0.68
CA LYS A 110 15.69 12.59 -0.09
C LYS A 110 15.80 13.18 1.32
N LEU A 111 14.96 14.15 1.64
CA LEU A 111 14.89 14.80 2.96
C LEU A 111 13.74 14.25 3.82
N GLU A 112 12.97 13.30 3.28
CA GLU A 112 11.82 12.72 3.96
C GLU A 112 12.24 11.65 4.96
N HIS A 113 11.49 11.57 6.07
CA HIS A 113 11.68 10.51 7.04
C HIS A 113 11.18 9.18 6.46
N ARG A 114 12.09 8.22 6.28
CA ARG A 114 11.74 6.88 5.81
C ARG A 114 10.74 6.15 6.73
N TRP A 115 10.80 6.40 8.03
CA TRP A 115 9.90 5.80 9.03
C TRP A 115 9.08 6.89 9.71
N LEU A 116 7.77 6.82 9.53
CA LEU A 116 6.79 7.76 10.03
C LEU A 116 6.20 7.26 11.35
N GLY A 117 6.21 8.16 12.34
CA GLY A 117 5.52 8.03 13.63
C GLY A 117 5.90 6.82 14.46
N PRO A 118 5.58 6.83 15.76
CA PRO A 118 5.12 5.61 16.40
C PRO A 118 3.60 5.67 16.51
N PHE A 119 2.90 5.11 15.52
CA PHE A 119 1.44 5.06 15.50
C PHE A 119 0.93 3.88 16.34
N PRO A 120 -0.10 4.07 17.17
CA PRO A 120 -0.70 2.98 17.91
C PRO A 120 -1.53 2.08 16.97
N ILE A 121 -1.47 0.78 17.20
CA ILE A 121 -2.33 -0.19 16.53
C ILE A 121 -3.74 -0.08 17.10
N ALA A 122 -4.71 0.24 16.24
CA ALA A 122 -6.13 0.26 16.59
C ALA A 122 -6.69 -1.17 16.70
N SER A 123 -6.41 -2.03 15.72
CA SER A 123 -6.84 -3.43 15.71
C SER A 123 -6.03 -4.28 14.73
N ARG A 124 -6.03 -5.61 14.95
CA ARG A 124 -5.52 -6.61 14.01
C ARG A 124 -6.64 -6.99 13.04
N ILE A 125 -6.44 -6.77 11.74
CA ILE A 125 -7.43 -7.08 10.69
C ILE A 125 -7.24 -8.51 10.18
N SER A 126 -5.98 -8.91 9.97
CA SER A 126 -5.62 -10.26 9.54
C SER A 126 -4.32 -10.72 10.19
N THR A 127 -3.88 -11.94 9.87
CA THR A 127 -2.60 -12.47 10.35
C THR A 127 -1.43 -11.52 10.03
N SER A 128 -1.47 -10.87 8.88
CA SER A 128 -0.40 -10.03 8.32
C SER A 128 -0.80 -8.57 8.09
N ALA A 129 -1.99 -8.12 8.51
CA ALA A 129 -2.44 -6.74 8.34
C ALA A 129 -3.00 -6.13 9.63
N TYR A 130 -2.55 -4.91 9.93
CA TYR A 130 -2.92 -4.15 11.12
C TYR A 130 -3.52 -2.81 10.73
N LYS A 131 -4.55 -2.38 11.47
CA LYS A 131 -5.14 -1.06 11.37
C LYS A 131 -4.47 -0.12 12.37
N LEU A 132 -3.98 1.01 11.92
CA LEU A 132 -3.32 2.03 12.74
C LEU A 132 -4.26 3.21 13.01
N THR A 133 -4.04 3.89 14.13
CA THR A 133 -4.62 5.22 14.36
C THR A 133 -3.68 6.25 13.73
N LEU A 134 -4.07 6.77 12.58
CA LEU A 134 -3.32 7.81 11.85
C LEU A 134 -3.78 9.22 12.26
N PRO A 135 -2.87 10.21 12.23
CA PRO A 135 -3.18 11.60 12.51
C PRO A 135 -4.04 12.21 11.40
N LEU A 136 -4.74 13.31 11.71
CA LEU A 136 -5.60 14.03 10.76
C LEU A 136 -4.83 14.57 9.54
N SER A 137 -3.53 14.85 9.68
CA SER A 137 -2.66 15.22 8.57
C SER A 137 -2.57 14.13 7.49
N MET A 138 -2.81 12.87 7.85
CA MET A 138 -2.76 11.71 6.95
C MET A 138 -4.16 11.18 6.59
N GLN A 139 -5.21 12.00 6.70
CA GLN A 139 -6.60 11.57 6.48
C GLN A 139 -6.87 10.96 5.08
N GLY A 140 -6.02 11.23 4.08
CA GLY A 140 -6.10 10.62 2.75
C GLY A 140 -5.47 9.23 2.63
N VAL A 141 -4.75 8.75 3.64
CA VAL A 141 -4.05 7.46 3.64
C VAL A 141 -4.93 6.39 4.28
N HIS A 142 -5.05 5.23 3.63
CA HIS A 142 -5.81 4.12 4.17
C HIS A 142 -5.14 3.56 5.45
N PRO A 143 -5.85 3.41 6.57
CA PRO A 143 -5.24 3.10 7.87
C PRO A 143 -4.82 1.64 8.06
N VAL A 144 -5.07 0.76 7.08
CA VAL A 144 -4.71 -0.67 7.15
C VAL A 144 -3.43 -0.92 6.37
N PHE A 145 -2.44 -1.50 7.04
CA PHE A 145 -1.11 -1.75 6.50
C PHE A 145 -0.66 -3.19 6.73
N HIS A 146 0.12 -3.71 5.78
CA HIS A 146 0.73 -5.03 5.91
C HIS A 146 1.94 -4.99 6.85
N VAL A 147 2.22 -6.09 7.56
CA VAL A 147 3.35 -6.20 8.51
C VAL A 147 4.72 -5.88 7.93
N SER A 148 4.91 -6.04 6.61
CA SER A 148 6.18 -5.77 5.93
C SER A 148 6.55 -4.28 5.91
N VAL A 149 5.57 -3.39 5.98
CA VAL A 149 5.78 -1.93 6.02
C VAL A 149 5.73 -1.38 7.45
N LEU A 150 5.66 -2.26 8.45
CA LEU A 150 5.55 -1.90 9.86
C LEU A 150 6.77 -2.38 10.64
N ARG A 151 7.19 -1.59 11.64
CA ARG A 151 8.26 -1.96 12.56
C ARG A 151 7.86 -1.65 13.99
N LYS A 152 7.91 -2.64 14.89
CA LYS A 152 7.58 -2.44 16.31
C LYS A 152 8.45 -1.32 16.91
N HIS A 153 7.80 -0.31 17.49
CA HIS A 153 8.48 0.77 18.20
C HIS A 153 9.11 0.21 19.48
N LYS A 154 10.40 0.49 19.67
CA LYS A 154 11.11 0.18 20.92
C LYS A 154 11.42 1.51 21.60
N PRO A 155 10.87 1.77 22.81
CA PRO A 155 11.16 3.00 23.51
C PRO A 155 12.65 3.09 23.84
N ASN A 156 13.20 4.30 23.75
CA ASN A 156 14.59 4.56 24.16
C ASN A 156 14.74 4.28 25.65
N LYS A 157 15.61 3.34 25.99
CA LYS A 157 15.92 2.95 27.38
C LYS A 157 16.84 3.95 28.10
N ILE A 158 17.42 4.91 27.37
CA ILE A 158 18.32 5.93 27.92
C ILE A 158 17.45 7.10 28.41
N ALA A 159 17.35 7.26 29.73
CA ALA A 159 16.47 8.23 30.41
C ALA A 159 16.60 9.67 29.87
N HIS A 160 17.82 10.10 29.50
CA HIS A 160 18.09 11.47 29.02
C HIS A 160 17.92 11.67 27.50
N ARG A 161 17.57 10.63 26.74
CA ARG A 161 17.24 10.73 25.29
C ARG A 161 15.76 10.49 25.01
N GLN A 162 14.93 10.44 26.04
CA GLN A 162 13.49 10.48 25.84
C GLN A 162 13.13 11.89 25.39
N ARG A 163 12.53 11.98 24.20
CA ARG A 163 12.01 13.24 23.71
C ARG A 163 10.90 13.67 24.66
N ARG A 164 11.15 14.71 25.46
CA ARG A 164 10.12 15.29 26.32
C ARG A 164 9.02 15.79 25.39
N THR A 165 7.80 15.32 25.62
CA THR A 165 6.63 15.92 24.99
C THR A 165 6.48 17.28 25.67
N PRO A 166 6.55 18.41 24.95
CA PRO A 166 6.36 19.71 25.58
C PRO A 166 4.98 19.75 26.22
N GLU A 167 4.91 20.20 27.47
CA GLU A 167 3.64 20.50 28.12
C GLU A 167 3.02 21.74 27.44
N PRO A 168 1.69 21.80 27.31
CA PRO A 168 1.03 23.00 26.81
C PRO A 168 1.36 24.18 27.73
N VAL A 169 1.60 25.34 27.13
CA VAL A 169 1.76 26.60 27.83
C VAL A 169 0.37 27.16 28.10
N THR A 170 0.03 27.38 29.36
CA THR A 170 -1.23 28.03 29.71
C THR A 170 -1.13 29.54 29.43
N VAL A 171 -1.77 30.00 28.37
CA VAL A 171 -1.86 31.43 28.03
C VAL A 171 -3.34 31.84 28.12
N ASN A 172 -3.64 32.86 28.92
CA ASN A 172 -5.01 33.37 29.11
C ASN A 172 -6.07 32.33 29.53
N GLY A 173 -5.67 31.28 30.26
CA GLY A 173 -6.58 30.24 30.76
C GLY A 173 -6.93 29.14 29.73
N GLY A 174 -6.26 29.11 28.58
CA GLY A 174 -6.31 28.01 27.61
C GLY A 174 -4.94 27.34 27.45
N ASP A 175 -4.95 26.04 27.14
CA ASP A 175 -3.74 25.27 26.82
C ASP A 175 -3.32 25.58 25.37
N GLU A 176 -2.14 26.18 25.20
CA GLU A 176 -1.55 26.48 23.89
C GLU A 176 -0.25 25.72 23.68
N TRP A 177 0.03 25.30 22.44
CA TRP A 177 1.30 24.65 22.09
C TRP A 177 2.19 25.59 21.29
N GLU A 178 3.49 25.57 21.57
CA GLU A 178 4.45 26.40 20.85
C GLU A 178 4.62 25.92 19.41
N VAL A 179 4.57 26.85 18.46
CA VAL A 179 4.76 26.59 17.03
C VAL A 179 6.24 26.65 16.67
N ASP A 180 6.76 25.59 16.08
CA ASP A 180 8.14 25.52 15.53
C ASP A 180 8.24 26.22 14.19
N GLY A 181 7.19 26.11 13.36
CA GLY A 181 7.14 26.72 12.04
C GLY A 181 5.88 26.37 11.26
N ILE A 182 5.62 27.15 10.21
CA ILE A 182 4.52 26.92 9.27
C ILE A 182 5.09 26.27 8.02
N LEU A 183 4.56 25.10 7.67
CA LEU A 183 5.11 24.27 6.59
C LEU A 183 4.37 24.43 5.27
N ASP A 184 3.06 24.66 5.33
CA ASP A 184 2.22 24.78 4.14
C ASP A 184 0.95 25.59 4.43
N SER A 185 0.25 26.01 3.37
CA SER A 185 -1.06 26.64 3.46
C SER A 185 -2.02 26.04 2.45
N GLN A 186 -3.28 25.87 2.85
CA GLN A 186 -4.34 25.35 1.99
C GLN A 186 -5.62 26.16 2.21
N ARG A 187 -6.36 26.36 1.12
CA ARG A 187 -7.70 26.94 1.18
C ARG A 187 -8.75 25.84 1.35
N ARG A 188 -9.48 25.85 2.47
CA ARG A 188 -10.58 24.90 2.77
C ARG A 188 -11.90 25.67 2.86
N GLY A 189 -12.62 25.73 1.75
CA GLY A 189 -13.84 26.54 1.66
C GLY A 189 -13.55 28.04 1.71
N ARG A 190 -14.11 28.75 2.69
CA ARG A 190 -13.90 30.20 2.88
C ARG A 190 -12.71 30.54 3.76
N THR A 191 -12.11 29.56 4.44
CA THR A 191 -11.00 29.78 5.39
C THR A 191 -9.68 29.25 4.84
N THR A 192 -8.60 29.94 5.19
CA THR A 192 -7.22 29.47 4.97
C THR A 192 -6.79 28.70 6.21
N GLN A 193 -6.26 27.50 5.99
CA GLN A 193 -5.63 26.68 7.02
C GLN A 193 -4.14 26.62 6.75
N TYR A 194 -3.36 26.53 7.82
CA TYR A 194 -1.91 26.46 7.80
C TYR A 194 -1.49 25.14 8.44
N LEU A 195 -0.54 24.45 7.82
CA LEU A 195 0.04 23.24 8.37
C LEU A 195 1.13 23.63 9.37
N VAL A 196 0.85 23.38 10.64
CA VAL A 196 1.68 23.80 11.77
C VAL A 196 2.63 22.66 12.14
N SER A 197 3.93 22.97 12.25
CA SER A 197 4.92 22.14 12.93
C SER A 197 4.98 22.57 14.39
N TRP A 198 4.67 21.67 15.31
CA TRP A 198 4.66 21.98 16.75
C TRP A 198 6.05 21.77 17.36
N ARG A 199 6.52 22.74 18.15
CA ARG A 199 7.86 22.71 18.74
C ARG A 199 7.99 21.50 19.64
N GLY A 200 9.04 20.71 19.45
CA GLY A 200 9.27 19.49 20.23
C GLY A 200 8.40 18.28 19.82
N PHE A 201 7.51 18.41 18.83
CA PHE A 201 6.76 17.30 18.24
C PHE A 201 7.27 16.93 16.84
N GLY A 202 6.97 15.71 16.40
CA GLY A 202 7.48 15.18 15.13
C GLY A 202 6.52 15.51 13.98
N PRO A 203 6.93 15.31 12.71
CA PRO A 203 6.08 15.59 11.56
C PRO A 203 4.71 14.89 11.58
N ALA A 204 4.59 13.77 12.30
CA ALA A 204 3.34 13.05 12.48
C ALA A 204 2.27 13.83 13.27
N GLU A 205 2.69 14.75 14.14
CA GLU A 205 1.80 15.55 14.99
C GLU A 205 1.41 16.87 14.33
N ASN A 206 1.96 17.16 13.15
CA ASN A 206 1.61 18.36 12.41
C ASN A 206 0.11 18.35 12.08
N SER A 207 -0.55 19.49 12.31
CA SER A 207 -2.00 19.64 12.11
C SER A 207 -2.32 20.86 11.27
N TRP A 208 -3.46 20.80 10.57
CA TRP A 208 -3.99 21.92 9.81
C TRP A 208 -4.82 22.82 10.72
N GLU A 209 -4.27 23.97 11.10
CA GLU A 209 -4.91 24.93 11.98
C GLU A 209 -5.44 26.13 11.18
N PRO A 210 -6.64 26.65 11.50
CA PRO A 210 -7.11 27.91 10.94
C PRO A 210 -6.24 29.08 11.41
N GLU A 211 -6.16 30.14 10.60
CA GLU A 211 -5.45 31.38 10.95
C GLU A 211 -5.86 31.93 12.33
N ALA A 212 -7.13 31.75 12.72
CA ALA A 212 -7.65 32.16 14.02
C ALA A 212 -6.94 31.50 15.22
N ASN A 213 -6.35 30.32 15.04
CA ASN A 213 -5.61 29.59 16.07
C ASN A 213 -4.13 30.03 16.16
N LEU A 214 -3.63 30.82 15.21
CA LEU A 214 -2.22 31.22 15.10
C LEU A 214 -1.94 32.66 15.55
N LYS A 215 -2.85 33.25 16.33
CA LYS A 215 -2.75 34.65 16.79
C LYS A 215 -1.43 34.95 17.52
N ASN A 216 -0.93 33.99 18.29
CA ASN A 216 0.30 34.13 19.08
C ASN A 216 1.57 33.78 18.28
N SER A 217 1.43 33.42 17.00
CA SER A 217 2.53 33.05 16.10
C SER A 217 2.51 33.91 14.82
N GLY A 218 2.05 35.15 14.93
CA GLY A 218 1.89 36.08 13.80
C GLY A 218 3.17 36.34 13.01
N ASP A 219 4.34 36.35 13.67
CA ASP A 219 5.63 36.56 13.01
C ASP A 219 5.98 35.42 12.04
N LEU A 220 5.78 34.16 12.48
CA LEU A 220 5.99 32.97 11.64
C LEU A 220 5.02 32.94 10.46
N LEU A 221 3.78 33.41 10.69
CA LEU A 221 2.76 33.54 9.66
C LEU A 221 3.15 34.57 8.60
N ALA A 222 3.62 35.74 9.03
CA ALA A 222 4.08 36.80 8.15
C ALA A 222 5.30 36.37 7.33
N GLU A 223 6.27 35.70 7.98
CA GLU A 223 7.47 35.18 7.31
C GLU A 223 7.11 34.13 6.23
N PHE A 224 6.24 33.18 6.57
CA PHE A 224 5.79 32.15 5.63
C PHE A 224 5.05 32.77 4.44
N ASN A 225 4.09 33.65 4.68
CA ASN A 225 3.32 34.30 3.62
C ASN A 225 4.21 35.17 2.71
N SER A 226 5.24 35.81 3.25
CA SER A 226 6.22 36.56 2.45
C SER A 226 7.08 35.66 1.56
N LYS A 227 7.47 34.49 2.06
CA LYS A 227 8.32 33.53 1.30
C LYS A 227 7.51 32.73 0.29
N PHE A 228 6.26 32.41 0.59
CA PHE A 228 5.41 31.52 -0.21
C PHE A 228 4.01 32.11 -0.49
N PRO A 229 3.92 33.25 -1.19
CA PRO A 229 2.64 33.95 -1.41
C PRO A 229 1.61 33.10 -2.19
N GLU A 230 2.07 32.15 -3.00
CA GLU A 230 1.19 31.28 -3.80
C GLU A 230 0.95 29.89 -3.19
N ALA A 231 1.44 29.59 -1.98
CA ALA A 231 1.32 28.24 -1.40
C ALA A 231 -0.14 27.74 -1.34
N ALA A 232 -1.08 28.61 -0.94
CA ALA A 232 -2.50 28.26 -0.85
C ALA A 232 -3.14 27.92 -2.22
N ALA A 233 -2.56 28.39 -3.33
CA ALA A 233 -3.06 28.09 -4.68
C ALA A 233 -2.62 26.70 -5.18
N ARG A 234 -1.52 26.14 -4.65
CA ARG A 234 -0.97 24.84 -5.07
C ARG A 234 -1.92 23.66 -4.82
N HIS A 235 -2.76 23.78 -3.79
CA HIS A 235 -3.74 22.75 -3.40
C HIS A 235 -5.10 22.87 -4.11
N GLN A 236 -5.24 23.78 -5.09
CA GLN A 236 -6.44 23.81 -5.92
C GLN A 236 -6.50 22.55 -6.77
N ARG A 237 -7.36 21.60 -6.38
CA ARG A 237 -7.75 20.48 -7.23
C ARG A 237 -8.29 21.03 -8.56
N THR A 238 -7.51 20.91 -9.62
CA THR A 238 -8.03 21.06 -10.97
C THR A 238 -9.06 19.95 -11.17
N ARG A 239 -10.34 20.31 -11.21
CA ARG A 239 -11.37 19.39 -11.70
C ARG A 239 -10.99 19.08 -13.14
N ARG A 240 -10.46 17.88 -13.42
CA ARG A 240 -10.47 17.33 -14.78
C ARG A 240 -11.94 17.34 -15.21
N ARG A 241 -12.29 18.26 -16.12
CA ARG A 241 -13.56 18.19 -16.84
C ARG A 241 -13.55 16.84 -17.57
N LYS A 242 -14.59 16.03 -17.32
CA LYS A 242 -14.89 14.85 -18.14
C LYS A 242 -15.32 15.29 -19.53
#